data_AF-A0A2V7RUL7-F1
#
_entry.id   AF-A0A2V7RUL7-F1
#
_cell.length_a   1.000
_cell.length_b   1.000
_cell.length_c   1.000
_cell.angle_alpha   90.00
_cell.angle_beta   90.00
_cell.angle_gamma   90.00
#
_symmetry.space_group_name_H-M   'P 1'
#
loop_
_entity.id
_entity.type
_entity.pdbx_description
1 polymer ?
#
loop_
_entity_poly.entity_id
_entity_poly.type
_entity_poly.pdbx_seq_one_letter_code
_entity_poly.pdbx_strand_id
1 'polypeptide(L)'
;AWARRSVAAGADKAAVGQGLLPIVGIAVKAAQDTVGKDAAAMRQSWMNAYQLSSVVDSIAPSPQLKLYVGLASFQVGLNALQNLNKSRSCADAQLADDMWSASQIALPQAAAFDRSTAGQLMGAIQQYYPNIAPAKKALCKTTTRSGTKH
;
A
#
# COMPACT_ATOMS: atom_id res chain seq x y z
N ALA A 1 -10.81 -15.10 -6.79
CA ALA A 1 -10.59 -16.43 -7.40
C ALA A 1 -11.17 -16.54 -8.82
N TRP A 2 -12.43 -16.14 -9.04
CA TRP A 2 -13.09 -16.16 -10.37
C TRP A 2 -12.34 -15.35 -11.45
N ALA A 3 -12.04 -14.07 -11.22
CA ALA A 3 -11.40 -13.21 -12.24
C ALA A 3 -10.09 -13.77 -12.81
N ARG A 4 -9.21 -14.33 -11.97
CA ARG A 4 -7.98 -15.00 -12.40
C ARG A 4 -8.27 -16.24 -13.25
N ARG A 5 -9.28 -17.04 -12.87
CA ARG A 5 -9.71 -18.22 -13.63
C ARG A 5 -10.31 -17.82 -14.98
N SER A 6 -11.10 -16.75 -15.04
CA SER A 6 -11.67 -16.22 -16.27
C SER A 6 -10.59 -15.79 -17.25
N VAL A 7 -9.57 -15.06 -16.78
CA VAL A 7 -8.42 -14.69 -17.63
C VAL A 7 -7.62 -15.92 -18.06
N ALA A 8 -7.41 -16.90 -17.17
CA ALA A 8 -6.77 -18.16 -17.55
C ALA A 8 -7.58 -18.96 -18.59
N ALA A 9 -8.91 -18.78 -18.61
CA ALA A 9 -9.82 -19.37 -19.58
C ALA A 9 -9.99 -18.55 -20.87
N GLY A 10 -9.19 -17.50 -21.07
CA GLY A 10 -9.17 -16.69 -22.30
C GLY A 10 -10.12 -15.48 -22.30
N ALA A 11 -10.72 -15.12 -21.16
CA ALA A 11 -11.48 -13.88 -21.06
C ALA A 11 -10.57 -12.66 -21.28
N ASP A 12 -11.11 -11.63 -21.93
CA ASP A 12 -10.38 -10.38 -22.15
C ASP A 12 -9.99 -9.71 -20.82
N LYS A 13 -8.70 -9.47 -20.65
CA LYS A 13 -8.15 -8.89 -19.42
C LYS A 13 -8.67 -7.48 -19.20
N ALA A 14 -8.83 -6.68 -20.26
CA ALA A 14 -9.30 -5.31 -20.14
C ALA A 14 -10.77 -5.27 -19.65
N ALA A 15 -11.64 -6.11 -20.19
CA ALA A 15 -13.03 -6.25 -19.76
C ALA A 15 -13.14 -6.73 -18.30
N VAL A 16 -12.35 -7.75 -17.91
CA VAL A 16 -12.30 -8.21 -16.52
C VAL A 16 -11.78 -7.12 -15.58
N GLY A 17 -10.74 -6.38 -15.99
CA GLY A 17 -10.19 -5.26 -15.25
C GLY A 17 -11.21 -4.14 -15.05
N GLN A 18 -11.88 -3.71 -16.11
CA GLN A 18 -12.92 -2.68 -16.08
C GLN A 18 -14.10 -3.08 -15.16
N GLY A 19 -14.51 -4.35 -15.17
CA GLY A 19 -15.54 -4.84 -14.27
C GLY A 19 -15.14 -4.82 -12.79
N LEU A 20 -13.84 -4.86 -12.48
CA LEU A 20 -13.30 -4.85 -11.11
C LEU A 20 -12.97 -3.45 -10.60
N LEU A 21 -12.80 -2.45 -11.48
CA LEU A 21 -12.49 -1.07 -11.10
C LEU A 21 -13.50 -0.46 -10.09
N PRO A 22 -14.83 -0.64 -10.24
CA PRO A 22 -15.78 -0.12 -9.25
C PRO A 22 -15.57 -0.71 -7.85
N ILE A 23 -15.19 -1.98 -7.76
CA ILE A 23 -14.93 -2.66 -6.48
C ILE A 23 -13.68 -2.07 -5.82
N VAL A 24 -12.63 -1.81 -6.61
CA VAL A 24 -11.43 -1.11 -6.14
C VAL A 24 -11.78 0.29 -5.65
N GLY A 25 -12.57 1.05 -6.42
CA GLY A 25 -13.03 2.38 -6.05
C GLY A 25 -13.81 2.40 -4.74
N ILE A 26 -14.71 1.43 -4.52
CA ILE A 26 -15.45 1.28 -3.25
C ILE A 26 -14.50 1.02 -2.08
N ALA A 27 -13.50 0.14 -2.25
CA ALA A 27 -12.54 -0.16 -1.19
C ALA A 27 -11.68 1.07 -0.83
N VAL A 28 -11.23 1.83 -1.84
CA VAL A 28 -10.49 3.09 -1.63
C VAL A 28 -11.37 4.12 -0.92
N LYS A 29 -12.63 4.28 -1.35
CA LYS A 29 -13.58 5.18 -0.70
C LYS A 29 -13.82 4.80 0.76
N ALA A 30 -14.06 3.52 1.04
CA ALA A 30 -14.23 3.03 2.40
C ALA A 30 -12.99 3.34 3.27
N ALA A 31 -11.79 3.20 2.71
CA ALA A 31 -10.56 3.56 3.40
C ALA A 31 -10.45 5.08 3.65
N GLN A 32 -10.84 5.92 2.69
CA GLN A 32 -10.89 7.37 2.89
C GLN A 32 -11.88 7.76 4.01
N ASP A 33 -13.03 7.10 4.09
CA ASP A 33 -14.06 7.39 5.09
C ASP A 33 -13.63 7.07 6.53
N THR A 34 -12.52 6.34 6.72
CA THR A 34 -11.90 6.05 8.04
C THR A 34 -10.84 7.06 8.47
N VAL A 35 -10.38 7.94 7.58
CA VAL A 35 -9.31 8.91 7.88
C VAL A 35 -9.74 9.83 9.03
N GLY A 36 -8.87 9.94 10.05
CA GLY A 36 -9.10 10.80 11.21
C GLY A 36 -10.08 10.26 12.26
N LYS A 37 -10.63 9.05 12.07
CA LYS A 37 -11.62 8.46 13.00
C LYS A 37 -11.00 7.40 13.92
N ASP A 38 -10.40 6.37 13.33
CA ASP A 38 -9.80 5.25 14.04
C ASP A 38 -8.55 4.78 13.28
N ALA A 39 -7.38 4.85 13.91
CA ALA A 39 -6.11 4.50 13.29
C ALA A 39 -5.99 3.02 12.90
N ALA A 40 -6.59 2.11 13.67
CA ALA A 40 -6.56 0.67 13.39
C ALA A 40 -7.52 0.32 12.25
N ALA A 41 -8.75 0.82 12.30
CA ALA A 41 -9.72 0.63 11.22
C ALA A 41 -9.23 1.26 9.90
N MET A 42 -8.56 2.42 10.00
CA MET A 42 -7.96 3.08 8.85
C MET A 42 -6.84 2.25 8.23
N ARG A 43 -5.91 1.74 9.03
CA ARG A 43 -4.84 0.85 8.55
C ARG A 43 -5.43 -0.36 7.83
N GLN A 44 -6.41 -1.02 8.44
CA GLN A 44 -7.02 -2.22 7.87
C GLN A 44 -7.74 -1.91 6.55
N SER A 45 -8.47 -0.81 6.47
CA SER A 45 -9.21 -0.42 5.27
C SER A 45 -8.26 -0.09 4.12
N TRP A 46 -7.16 0.63 4.38
CA TRP A 46 -6.14 0.89 3.38
C TRP A 46 -5.36 -0.37 2.96
N MET A 47 -5.10 -1.30 3.88
CA MET A 47 -4.52 -2.60 3.55
C MET A 47 -5.43 -3.41 2.61
N ASN A 48 -6.74 -3.44 2.88
CA ASN A 48 -7.70 -4.10 2.01
C ASN A 48 -7.73 -3.45 0.62
N ALA A 49 -7.73 -2.11 0.55
CA ALA A 49 -7.66 -1.38 -0.71
C ALA A 49 -6.36 -1.68 -1.48
N TYR A 50 -5.22 -1.73 -0.80
CA TYR A 50 -3.93 -2.09 -1.40
C TYR A 50 -3.94 -3.51 -1.97
N GLN A 51 -4.40 -4.50 -1.19
CA GLN A 51 -4.46 -5.89 -1.62
C GLN A 51 -5.39 -6.06 -2.82
N LEU A 52 -6.58 -5.49 -2.76
CA LEU A 52 -7.54 -5.57 -3.86
C LEU A 52 -6.99 -4.90 -5.12
N SER A 53 -6.47 -3.67 -5.00
CA SER A 53 -5.88 -2.94 -6.12
C SER A 53 -4.73 -3.72 -6.75
N SER A 54 -3.85 -4.31 -5.94
CA SER A 54 -2.71 -5.12 -6.41
C SER A 54 -3.16 -6.40 -7.11
N VAL A 55 -4.22 -7.05 -6.59
CA VAL A 55 -4.81 -8.24 -7.23
C VAL A 55 -5.40 -7.87 -8.60
N VAL A 56 -6.17 -6.78 -8.68
CA VAL A 56 -6.78 -6.36 -9.94
C VAL A 56 -5.71 -5.89 -10.93
N ASP A 57 -4.71 -5.14 -10.49
CA ASP A 57 -3.56 -4.72 -11.31
C ASP A 57 -2.78 -5.93 -11.86
N SER A 58 -2.65 -7.02 -11.09
CA SER A 58 -2.01 -8.25 -11.59
C SER A 58 -2.80 -8.97 -12.69
N ILE A 59 -4.10 -8.70 -12.79
CA ILE A 59 -5.01 -9.32 -13.78
C ILE A 59 -5.09 -8.45 -15.03
N ALA A 60 -5.24 -7.14 -14.83
CA ALA A 60 -5.44 -6.14 -15.87
C ALA A 60 -4.71 -4.85 -15.52
N PRO A 61 -3.38 -4.78 -15.74
CA PRO A 61 -2.58 -3.62 -15.38
C PRO A 61 -3.11 -2.35 -16.06
N SER A 62 -3.26 -1.27 -15.29
CA SER A 62 -3.62 0.03 -15.86
C SER A 62 -3.05 1.18 -15.02
N PRO A 63 -2.77 2.34 -15.63
CA PRO A 63 -2.32 3.53 -14.89
C PRO A 63 -3.24 3.94 -13.73
N GLN A 64 -4.56 3.76 -13.89
CA GLN A 64 -5.53 4.02 -12.82
C GLN A 64 -5.36 3.06 -11.63
N LEU A 65 -5.17 1.77 -11.88
CA LEU A 65 -4.91 0.79 -10.81
C LEU A 65 -3.58 1.05 -10.11
N LYS A 66 -2.55 1.47 -10.85
CA LYS A 66 -1.27 1.91 -10.28
C LYS A 66 -1.46 3.08 -9.34
N LEU A 67 -2.37 4.02 -9.64
CA LEU A 67 -2.71 5.10 -8.72
C LEU A 67 -3.31 4.55 -7.42
N TYR A 68 -4.27 3.63 -7.50
CA TYR A 68 -4.88 3.04 -6.31
C TYR A 68 -3.90 2.20 -5.49
N VAL A 69 -3.03 1.40 -6.13
CA VAL A 69 -1.95 0.69 -5.45
C VAL A 69 -1.02 1.68 -4.73
N GLY A 70 -0.57 2.72 -5.43
CA GLY A 70 0.35 3.71 -4.89
C GLY A 70 -0.23 4.55 -3.76
N LEU A 71 -1.48 5.00 -3.89
CA LEU A 71 -2.20 5.72 -2.86
C LEU A 71 -2.42 4.86 -1.62
N ALA A 72 -2.88 3.62 -1.80
CA ALA A 72 -3.18 2.75 -0.68
C ALA A 72 -1.92 2.36 0.09
N SER A 73 -0.84 1.98 -0.61
CA SER A 73 0.43 1.67 0.05
C SER A 73 1.01 2.92 0.74
N PHE A 74 0.93 4.09 0.13
CA PHE A 74 1.32 5.34 0.80
C PHE A 74 0.55 5.57 2.10
N GLN A 75 -0.76 5.34 2.13
CA GLN A 75 -1.53 5.55 3.36
C GLN A 75 -1.20 4.52 4.44
N VAL A 76 -1.03 3.24 4.06
CA VAL A 76 -0.63 2.19 5.01
C VAL A 76 0.72 2.51 5.64
N GLY A 77 1.74 2.80 4.84
CA GLY A 77 3.07 3.04 5.41
C GLY A 77 3.15 4.39 6.15
N LEU A 78 2.30 5.39 5.84
CA LEU A 78 2.26 6.64 6.61
C LEU A 78 1.78 6.33 8.02
N ASN A 79 0.72 5.54 8.11
CA ASN A 79 0.20 5.09 9.38
C ASN A 79 1.19 4.16 10.11
N ALA A 80 1.90 3.29 9.39
CA ALA A 80 2.96 2.45 9.97
C ALA A 80 4.10 3.31 10.54
N LEU A 81 4.56 4.33 9.81
CA LEU A 81 5.58 5.27 10.26
C LEU A 81 5.12 6.09 11.48
N GLN A 82 3.89 6.59 11.46
CA GLN A 82 3.31 7.33 12.59
C GLN A 82 3.23 6.45 13.84
N ASN A 83 2.87 5.17 13.68
CA ASN A 83 2.83 4.23 14.79
C ASN A 83 4.23 3.76 15.22
N LEU A 84 5.19 3.67 14.30
CA LEU A 84 6.57 3.32 14.59
C LEU A 84 7.21 4.27 15.61
N ASN A 85 6.90 5.57 15.51
CA ASN A 85 7.35 6.57 16.48
C ASN A 85 6.85 6.31 17.90
N LYS A 86 5.76 5.54 18.05
CA LYS A 86 5.16 5.17 19.34
C LYS A 86 5.56 3.77 19.78
N SER A 87 5.37 2.79 18.90
CA SER A 87 5.53 1.35 19.19
C SER A 87 6.98 0.89 19.17
N ARG A 88 7.84 1.59 18.41
CA ARG A 88 9.21 1.15 18.10
C ARG A 88 9.28 -0.32 17.66
N SER A 89 8.25 -0.80 16.96
CA SER A 89 8.15 -2.20 16.58
C SER A 89 8.88 -2.48 15.25
N CYS A 90 9.55 -3.63 15.15
CA CYS A 90 10.09 -4.08 13.87
C CYS A 90 8.98 -4.27 12.82
N ALA A 91 7.79 -4.72 13.25
CA ALA A 91 6.66 -4.95 12.37
C ALA A 91 6.19 -3.65 11.67
N ASP A 92 6.05 -2.54 12.41
CA ASP A 92 5.67 -1.26 11.82
C ASP A 92 6.81 -0.70 10.93
N ALA A 93 8.08 -0.91 11.31
CA ALA A 93 9.22 -0.48 10.49
C ALA A 93 9.27 -1.24 9.15
N GLN A 94 9.06 -2.55 9.19
CA GLN A 94 9.00 -3.40 8.01
C GLN A 94 7.80 -3.03 7.12
N LEU A 95 6.62 -2.86 7.73
CA LEU A 95 5.42 -2.47 7.01
C LEU A 95 5.57 -1.11 6.33
N ALA A 96 6.15 -0.12 7.01
CA ALA A 96 6.41 1.19 6.42
C ALA A 96 7.34 1.10 5.21
N ASP A 97 8.43 0.33 5.33
CA ASP A 97 9.42 0.12 4.26
C ASP A 97 8.82 -0.58 3.03
N ASP A 98 8.10 -1.69 3.25
CA ASP A 98 7.48 -2.48 2.19
C ASP A 98 6.43 -1.66 1.43
N MET A 99 5.62 -0.90 2.16
CA MET A 99 4.58 -0.07 1.56
C MET A 99 5.15 1.17 0.84
N TRP A 100 6.24 1.76 1.35
CA TRP A 100 6.92 2.87 0.67
C TRP A 100 7.53 2.39 -0.63
N SER A 101 8.16 1.22 -0.63
CA SER A 101 8.68 0.59 -1.83
C SER A 101 7.58 0.32 -2.85
N ALA A 102 6.46 -0.29 -2.42
CA ALA A 102 5.31 -0.52 -3.29
C ALA A 102 4.75 0.78 -3.89
N SER A 103 4.69 1.85 -3.10
CA SER A 103 4.24 3.17 -3.58
C SER A 103 5.21 3.78 -4.59
N GLN A 104 6.51 3.75 -4.32
CA GLN A 104 7.55 4.24 -5.25
C GLN A 104 7.58 3.49 -6.58
N ILE A 105 7.20 2.21 -6.60
CA ILE A 105 7.10 1.42 -7.83
C ILE A 105 5.84 1.81 -8.62
N ALA A 106 4.71 2.00 -7.94
CA ALA A 106 3.41 2.19 -8.58
C ALA A 106 3.20 3.64 -9.08
N LEU A 107 3.55 4.65 -8.28
CA LEU A 107 3.23 6.05 -8.57
C LEU A 107 3.83 6.60 -9.88
N PRO A 108 5.07 6.27 -10.29
CA PRO A 108 5.58 6.70 -11.59
C PRO A 108 4.71 6.21 -12.77
N GLN A 109 4.14 5.01 -12.65
CA GLN A 109 3.26 4.43 -13.66
C GLN A 109 1.85 5.05 -13.60
N ALA A 110 1.43 5.47 -12.41
CA ALA A 110 0.16 6.19 -12.20
C ALA A 110 0.14 7.59 -12.83
N ALA A 111 1.30 8.20 -13.05
CA ALA A 111 1.41 9.54 -13.62
C ALA A 111 0.87 9.64 -15.06
N ALA A 112 0.67 8.52 -15.76
CA ALA A 112 -0.02 8.47 -17.05
C ALA A 112 -1.55 8.65 -16.94
N PHE A 113 -2.13 8.46 -15.75
CA PHE A 113 -3.54 8.70 -15.46
C PHE A 113 -3.74 10.01 -14.69
N ASP A 114 -2.99 10.19 -13.60
CA ASP A 114 -3.03 11.40 -12.77
C ASP A 114 -1.63 11.79 -12.31
N ARG A 115 -0.98 12.64 -13.10
CA ARG A 115 0.36 13.16 -12.81
C ARG A 115 0.40 14.01 -11.54
N SER A 116 -0.67 14.74 -11.24
CA SER A 116 -0.69 15.68 -10.12
C SER A 116 -0.70 14.92 -8.79
N THR A 117 -1.65 13.99 -8.65
CA THR A 117 -1.73 13.14 -7.44
C THR A 117 -0.48 12.28 -7.30
N ALA A 118 0.00 11.66 -8.38
CA ALA A 118 1.23 10.86 -8.33
C ALA A 118 2.44 11.69 -7.89
N GLY A 119 2.60 12.90 -8.43
CA GLY A 119 3.68 13.82 -8.06
C GLY A 119 3.62 14.25 -6.60
N GLN A 120 2.43 14.59 -6.08
CA GLN A 120 2.24 14.94 -4.68
C GLN A 120 2.64 13.79 -3.73
N LEU A 121 2.19 12.58 -4.03
CA LEU A 121 2.50 11.40 -3.22
C LEU A 121 4.00 11.06 -3.27
N MET A 122 4.63 11.14 -4.44
CA MET A 122 6.08 10.92 -4.59
C MET A 122 6.90 11.96 -3.82
N GLY A 123 6.49 13.24 -3.87
CA GLY A 123 7.13 14.30 -3.09
C GLY A 123 7.02 14.03 -1.58
N ALA A 124 5.84 13.61 -1.12
CA ALA A 124 5.64 13.24 0.28
C ALA A 124 6.50 12.04 0.69
N ILE A 125 6.64 11.01 -0.16
CA ILE A 125 7.51 9.86 0.11
C ILE A 125 8.95 10.30 0.38
N GLN A 126 9.49 11.19 -0.46
CA GLN A 126 10.86 11.68 -0.32
C GLN A 126 11.10 12.39 1.01
N GLN A 127 10.08 13.07 1.55
CA GLN A 127 10.14 13.72 2.86
C GLN A 127 10.26 12.72 4.02
N TYR A 128 9.58 11.56 3.93
CA TYR A 128 9.45 10.62 5.05
C TYR A 128 10.42 9.43 4.99
N TYR A 129 10.86 9.03 3.79
CA TYR A 129 11.64 7.80 3.58
C TYR A 129 13.00 7.72 4.30
N PRO A 130 13.80 8.80 4.45
CA PRO A 130 15.12 8.72 5.08
C PRO A 130 15.14 8.15 6.51
N ASN A 131 14.00 8.21 7.22
CA ASN A 131 13.88 7.76 8.60
C ASN A 131 13.52 6.27 8.74
N ILE A 132 13.04 5.63 7.67
CA ILE A 132 12.49 4.26 7.74
C ILE A 132 13.60 3.21 7.74
N ALA A 133 14.55 3.28 6.80
CA ALA A 133 15.60 2.27 6.69
C ALA A 133 16.51 2.17 7.93
N PRO A 134 16.96 3.29 8.55
CA PRO A 134 17.69 3.24 9.82
C PRO A 134 16.84 2.67 10.97
N ALA A 135 15.57 3.05 11.05
CA ALA A 135 14.66 2.55 12.09
C ALA A 135 14.44 1.04 11.96
N LYS A 136 14.21 0.53 10.74
CA LYS A 136 14.12 -0.90 10.45
C LYS A 136 15.41 -1.62 10.86
N LYS A 137 16.58 -1.11 10.47
CA LYS A 137 17.88 -1.69 10.84
C LYS A 137 18.08 -1.73 12.36
N ALA A 138 17.66 -0.71 13.09
CA ALA A 138 17.82 -0.63 14.55
C ALA A 138 16.85 -1.57 15.29
N LEU A 139 15.59 -1.62 14.86
CA LEU A 139 14.51 -2.29 15.59
C LEU A 139 14.37 -3.77 15.22
N CYS A 140 14.70 -4.14 13.98
CA CYS A 140 14.61 -5.52 13.50
C CYS A 140 15.85 -6.37 13.81
N LYS A 141 16.93 -5.77 14.34
CA LYS A 141 18.11 -6.52 14.82
C LYS A 141 17.94 -7.07 16.24
N THR A 142 16.99 -6.55 17.02
CA THR A 142 16.88 -6.83 18.46
C THR A 142 16.10 -8.11 18.78
N THR A 143 15.37 -8.68 17.82
CA THR A 143 14.56 -9.88 18.03
C THR A 143 15.40 -11.13 18.36
N THR A 144 16.70 -11.13 18.04
CA THR A 144 17.63 -12.22 18.42
C THR A 144 18.25 -12.03 19.81
N ARG A 145 17.92 -10.97 20.55
CA ARG A 145 18.49 -10.66 21.87
C ARG A 145 17.45 -10.50 22.99
N SER A 146 16.31 -11.19 22.86
CA SER A 146 15.35 -11.37 23.97
C SER A 146 15.23 -12.85 24.36
N GLY A 147 16.37 -13.54 24.40
CA GLY A 147 16.51 -14.86 25.02
C GLY A 147 17.68 -14.80 25.99
N THR A 148 17.49 -14.18 27.15
CA THR A 148 18.47 -14.25 28.24
C THR A 148 17.76 -14.52 29.56
N LYS A 149 17.92 -15.77 30.00
CA LYS A 149 18.07 -16.25 31.38
C LYS A 149 16.90 -16.06 32.35
N HIS A 150 16.29 -17.18 32.73
CA HIS A 150 16.32 -17.67 34.12
C HIS A 150 16.36 -19.19 34.12
#